data_AF-A0A061QQ27-F1
#
_entry.id   AF-A0A061QQ27-F1
#
_cell.length_a   1.000
_cell.length_b   1.000
_cell.length_c   1.000
_cell.angle_alpha   90.00
_cell.angle_beta   90.00
_cell.angle_gamma   90.00
#
_symmetry.space_group_name_H-M   'P 1'
#
loop_
_entity.id
_entity.type
_entity.pdbx_description
1 polymer ?
#
loop_
_entity_poly.entity_id
_entity_poly.type
_entity_poly.pdbx_seq_one_letter_code
_entity_poly.pdbx_strand_id
1 'polypeptide(L)'
;VSWSGFAHTLASGGRDGIVLLWKLSLDRQEGSFSLKEPNPTELNGGHRSIHTVQWGLGSRLAVSGSEGTVSIWEATNSRGWIQTNTVVGSTGSVVKSLSWSPSGTHLAGSTLGAW
;
A
#
# COMPACT_ATOMS: atom_id res chain seq x y z
N VAL A 1 -2.08 -7.79 0.98
CA VAL A 1 -2.01 -7.46 -0.47
C VAL A 1 -3.20 -6.59 -0.83
N SER A 2 -3.11 -5.75 -1.86
CA SER A 2 -4.20 -4.87 -2.30
C SER A 2 -4.09 -4.55 -3.78
N TRP A 3 -5.23 -4.49 -4.48
CA TRP A 3 -5.32 -4.15 -5.90
C TRP A 3 -5.61 -2.67 -6.11
N SER A 4 -4.88 -2.04 -7.04
CA SER A 4 -5.19 -0.70 -7.51
C SER A 4 -6.40 -0.77 -8.44
N GLY A 5 -7.43 0.02 -8.15
CA GLY A 5 -8.63 0.11 -8.99
C GLY A 5 -8.41 0.82 -10.33
N PHE A 6 -7.27 1.48 -10.53
CA PHE A 6 -7.02 2.32 -11.72
C PHE A 6 -5.82 1.87 -12.56
N ALA A 7 -4.79 1.28 -11.94
CA ALA A 7 -3.48 1.13 -12.60
C ALA A 7 -3.07 -0.33 -12.88
N HIS A 8 -3.98 -1.31 -12.82
CA HIS A 8 -3.66 -2.75 -12.91
C HIS A 8 -2.39 -3.13 -12.13
N THR A 9 -2.28 -2.59 -10.92
CA THR A 9 -1.10 -2.76 -10.07
C THR A 9 -1.52 -3.45 -8.78
N LEU A 10 -0.81 -4.51 -8.41
CA LEU A 10 -0.97 -5.21 -7.15
C LEU A 10 0.11 -4.75 -6.18
N ALA A 11 -0.26 -4.41 -4.95
CA ALA A 11 0.67 -4.14 -3.87
C ALA A 11 0.70 -5.31 -2.88
N SER A 12 1.90 -5.69 -2.43
CA SER A 12 2.11 -6.69 -1.39
C SER A 12 3.15 -6.19 -0.39
N GLY A 13 2.88 -6.32 0.90
CA GLY A 13 3.84 -5.98 1.96
C GLY A 13 4.32 -7.24 2.70
N GLY A 14 5.59 -7.23 3.12
CA GLY A 14 6.24 -8.34 3.80
C GLY A 14 6.71 -8.03 5.23
N ARG A 15 7.27 -9.06 5.89
CA ARG A 15 7.90 -8.94 7.23
C ARG A 15 9.28 -8.26 7.19
N ASP A 16 9.82 -8.06 6.01
CA ASP A 16 11.07 -7.38 5.70
C ASP A 16 10.92 -5.85 5.66
N GLY A 17 9.69 -5.33 5.81
CA GLY A 17 9.42 -3.90 5.73
C GLY A 17 9.29 -3.39 4.29
N ILE A 18 9.38 -4.28 3.30
CA ILE A 18 9.32 -3.92 1.89
C ILE A 18 7.88 -4.06 1.38
N VAL A 19 7.49 -3.12 0.53
CA VAL A 19 6.28 -3.19 -0.27
C VAL A 19 6.68 -3.40 -1.72
N LEU A 20 6.19 -4.48 -2.31
CA LEU A 20 6.37 -4.81 -3.72
C LEU A 20 5.15 -4.35 -4.52
N LEU A 21 5.39 -3.65 -5.61
CA LEU A 21 4.38 -3.23 -6.57
C LEU A 21 4.55 -4.00 -7.88
N TRP A 22 3.54 -4.80 -8.20
CA TRP A 22 3.50 -5.64 -9.38
C TRP A 22 2.63 -4.97 -10.44
N LYS A 23 3.24 -4.53 -11.55
CA LYS A 23 2.50 -3.98 -12.69
C LYS A 23 2.03 -5.11 -13.57
N LEU A 24 0.74 -5.13 -13.85
CA LEU A 24 0.11 -6.18 -14.63
C LEU A 24 -0.49 -5.61 -15.92
N SER A 25 -0.53 -6.44 -16.94
CA SER A 25 -1.22 -6.21 -18.19
C SER A 25 -2.41 -7.16 -18.25
N LEU A 26 -3.58 -6.64 -18.63
CA LEU A 26 -4.77 -7.45 -18.89
C LEU A 26 -4.76 -7.89 -20.35
N ASP A 27 -4.66 -9.20 -20.58
CA ASP A 27 -5.02 -9.77 -21.86
C ASP A 27 -6.55 -9.87 -21.94
N ARG A 28 -7.17 -9.06 -22.81
CA ARG A 28 -8.63 -9.05 -22.98
C ARG A 28 -9.14 -10.23 -23.79
N GLN A 29 -8.30 -10.86 -24.59
CA GLN A 29 -8.69 -12.02 -25.40
C GLN A 29 -8.81 -13.26 -24.50
N GLU A 30 -7.85 -13.44 -23.58
CA GLU A 30 -7.83 -14.57 -22.65
C GLU A 30 -8.47 -14.25 -21.29
N GLY A 31 -8.70 -12.98 -20.97
CA GLY A 31 -9.21 -12.55 -19.66
C GLY A 31 -8.21 -12.76 -18.52
N SER A 32 -6.91 -12.82 -18.83
CA SER A 32 -5.83 -13.15 -17.89
C SER A 32 -4.93 -11.94 -17.59
N PHE A 33 -4.33 -11.93 -16.39
CA PHE A 33 -3.32 -10.94 -16.02
C PHE A 33 -1.91 -11.53 -16.14
N SER A 34 -1.01 -10.78 -16.78
CA SER A 34 0.41 -11.12 -16.86
C SER A 34 1.28 -9.98 -16.34
N LEU A 35 2.48 -10.30 -15.85
CA LEU A 35 3.45 -9.31 -15.41
C LEU A 35 3.92 -8.46 -16.59
N LYS A 36 3.80 -7.14 -16.46
CA LYS A 36 4.29 -6.18 -17.45
C LYS A 36 5.82 -6.07 -17.41
N GLU A 37 6.40 -6.24 -16.24
CA GLU A 37 7.83 -6.18 -15.98
C GLU A 37 8.22 -7.41 -15.13
N PRO A 38 9.40 -8.02 -15.34
CA PRO A 38 9.79 -9.23 -14.63
C PRO A 38 10.03 -9.01 -13.13
N ASN A 39 10.41 -7.78 -12.75
CA ASN A 39 10.71 -7.42 -11.37
C ASN A 39 9.70 -6.39 -10.85
N PRO A 40 9.21 -6.53 -9.61
CA PRO A 40 8.36 -5.53 -8.98
C PRO A 40 9.13 -4.25 -8.66
N THR A 41 8.41 -3.15 -8.52
CA THR A 41 8.98 -1.94 -7.91
C THR A 41 8.97 -2.12 -6.39
N GLU A 42 10.12 -1.91 -5.75
CA GLU A 42 10.26 -2.01 -4.29
C GLU A 42 10.13 -0.64 -3.64
N LEU A 43 9.29 -0.55 -2.61
CA LEU A 43 9.20 0.59 -1.73
C LEU A 43 9.68 0.18 -0.34
N ASN A 44 10.54 0.99 0.28
CA ASN A 44 10.78 0.88 1.71
C ASN A 44 9.52 1.37 2.41
N GLY A 45 8.70 0.46 2.96
CA GLY A 45 7.40 0.82 3.52
C GLY A 45 7.46 1.74 4.74
N GLY A 46 8.64 2.02 5.29
CA GLY A 46 8.82 2.87 6.47
C GLY A 46 8.56 2.13 7.79
N HIS A 47 8.54 0.80 7.76
CA HIS A 47 8.17 -0.06 8.89
C HIS A 47 9.08 -1.28 8.95
N ARG A 48 9.32 -1.85 10.15
CA ARG A 48 10.11 -3.09 10.26
C ARG A 48 9.36 -4.30 9.72
N SER A 49 8.05 -4.34 9.89
CA SER A 49 7.17 -5.34 9.27
C SER A 49 5.94 -4.64 8.74
N ILE A 50 5.57 -4.94 7.50
CA ILE A 50 4.32 -4.48 6.92
C ILE A 50 3.20 -5.41 7.37
N HIS A 51 2.12 -4.82 7.88
CA HIS A 51 0.92 -5.54 8.29
C HIS A 51 -0.21 -5.36 7.30
N THR A 52 -0.34 -4.15 6.75
CA THR A 52 -1.33 -3.90 5.72
C THR A 52 -0.81 -2.94 4.66
N VAL A 53 -1.36 -3.10 3.47
CA VAL A 53 -1.19 -2.19 2.33
C VAL A 53 -2.57 -1.96 1.74
N GLN A 54 -2.93 -0.72 1.48
CA GLN A 54 -4.27 -0.35 1.01
C GLN A 54 -4.16 0.71 -0.09
N TRP A 55 -4.59 0.37 -1.30
CA TRP A 55 -4.74 1.35 -2.37
C TRP A 55 -5.88 2.33 -2.07
N GLY A 56 -5.58 3.61 -2.24
CA GLY A 56 -6.58 4.69 -2.29
C GLY A 56 -6.96 5.02 -3.72
N LEU A 57 -7.68 6.13 -3.91
CA LEU A 57 -7.97 6.65 -5.23
C LEU A 57 -6.69 7.14 -5.93
N GLY A 58 -6.64 6.95 -7.26
CA GLY A 58 -5.50 7.32 -8.09
C GLY A 58 -4.26 6.47 -7.78
N SER A 59 -3.14 7.14 -7.50
CA SER A 59 -1.83 6.53 -7.27
C SER A 59 -1.36 6.63 -5.82
N ARG A 60 -2.30 6.63 -4.86
CA ARG A 60 -2.01 6.73 -3.43
C ARG A 60 -2.05 5.35 -2.77
N LEU A 61 -1.04 5.03 -1.98
CA LEU A 61 -0.93 3.78 -1.24
C LEU A 61 -0.71 4.08 0.24
N ALA A 62 -1.55 3.50 1.11
CA ALA A 62 -1.31 3.50 2.54
C ALA A 62 -0.62 2.21 2.96
N VAL A 63 0.37 2.33 3.83
CA VAL A 63 1.18 1.24 4.33
C VAL A 63 1.21 1.36 5.85
N SER A 64 0.90 0.28 6.57
CA SER A 64 1.06 0.26 8.03
C SER A 64 1.88 -0.94 8.49
N GLY A 65 2.50 -0.78 9.65
CA GLY A 65 3.36 -1.78 10.23
C GLY A 65 3.43 -1.77 11.75
N SER A 66 4.54 -2.28 12.25
CA SER A 66 4.81 -2.48 13.68
C SER A 66 4.99 -1.19 14.49
N GLU A 67 5.20 -0.07 13.82
CA GLU A 67 5.58 1.22 14.41
C GLU A 67 4.37 2.04 14.87
N GLY A 68 3.14 1.54 14.65
CA GLY A 68 1.89 2.24 15.01
C GLY A 68 1.60 3.48 14.18
N THR A 69 2.40 3.71 13.13
CA THR A 69 2.21 4.76 12.14
C THR A 69 1.70 4.18 10.82
N VAL A 70 1.23 5.07 9.95
CA VAL A 70 0.81 4.75 8.59
C VAL A 70 1.56 5.65 7.62
N SER A 71 2.37 5.06 6.75
CA SER A 71 3.08 5.76 5.70
C SER A 71 2.21 5.88 4.45
N ILE A 72 2.11 7.08 3.88
CA ILE A 72 1.37 7.35 2.65
C ILE A 72 2.35 7.57 1.51
N TRP A 73 2.16 6.81 0.43
CA TRP A 73 3.01 6.81 -0.75
C TRP A 73 2.23 7.28 -1.97
N GLU A 74 2.86 8.10 -2.80
CA GLU A 74 2.29 8.55 -4.07
C GLU A 74 3.29 8.35 -5.22
N ALA A 75 2.77 7.97 -6.38
CA ALA A 75 3.56 7.87 -7.59
C ALA A 75 3.95 9.26 -8.10
N THR A 76 5.19 9.39 -8.57
CA THR A 76 5.68 10.60 -9.24
C THR A 76 5.51 10.49 -10.76
N ASN A 77 5.57 11.63 -11.44
CA ASN A 77 5.54 11.68 -12.91
C ASN A 77 6.67 10.86 -13.57
N SER A 78 7.78 10.65 -12.86
CA SER A 78 8.95 9.90 -13.34
C SER A 78 8.90 8.39 -13.10
N ARG A 79 7.70 7.82 -12.88
CA ARG A 79 7.48 6.40 -12.49
C ARG A 79 8.11 6.02 -11.14
N GLY A 80 8.55 7.00 -10.36
CA GLY A 80 9.03 6.81 -8.99
C GLY A 80 7.89 6.83 -7.98
N TRP A 81 8.23 6.62 -6.72
CA TRP A 81 7.31 6.71 -5.60
C TRP A 81 7.97 7.48 -4.48
N ILE A 82 7.19 8.34 -3.83
CA ILE A 82 7.65 9.12 -2.68
C ILE A 82 6.68 8.95 -1.53
N GLN A 83 7.22 8.90 -0.31
CA GLN A 83 6.42 9.01 0.89
C GLN A 83 6.02 10.48 1.05
N THR A 84 4.72 10.77 0.93
CA THR A 84 4.19 12.13 1.01
C THR A 84 3.73 12.50 2.41
N ASN A 85 3.38 11.50 3.24
CA ASN A 85 2.90 11.74 4.58
C ASN A 85 3.14 10.55 5.51
N THR A 86 3.13 10.83 6.81
CA THR A 86 3.11 9.83 7.88
C THR A 86 2.00 10.20 8.84
N VAL A 87 0.97 9.36 8.91
CA VAL A 87 -0.12 9.54 9.87
C VAL A 87 0.22 8.76 11.14
N VAL A 88 0.28 9.46 12.26
CA VAL A 88 0.45 8.83 13.57
C VAL A 88 -0.89 8.27 14.00
N GLY A 89 -0.96 6.96 14.21
CA GLY A 89 -2.14 6.28 14.76
C GLY A 89 -2.16 6.34 16.29
N SER A 90 -2.66 5.28 16.92
CA SER A 90 -2.59 5.14 18.39
C SER A 90 -1.15 4.86 18.82
N THR A 91 -0.58 5.77 19.61
CA THR A 91 0.77 5.65 20.18
C THR A 91 0.92 4.32 20.93
N GLY A 92 1.87 3.50 20.51
CA GLY A 92 2.22 2.24 21.19
C GLY A 92 1.44 0.99 20.77
N SER A 93 0.52 1.06 19.79
CA SER A 93 -0.17 -0.13 19.27
C SER A 93 0.01 -0.32 17.77
N VAL A 94 0.08 -1.59 17.35
CA VAL A 94 0.23 -1.98 15.95
C VAL A 94 -1.06 -1.73 15.17
N VAL A 95 -0.94 -1.11 14.00
CA VAL A 95 -2.07 -0.92 13.08
C VAL A 95 -2.27 -2.22 12.29
N LYS A 96 -3.43 -2.86 12.49
CA LYS A 96 -3.76 -4.17 11.92
C LYS A 96 -4.49 -4.09 10.60
N SER A 97 -5.28 -3.04 10.40
CA SER A 97 -6.05 -2.87 9.18
C SER A 97 -6.23 -1.40 8.86
N LEU A 98 -6.42 -1.13 7.58
CA LEU A 98 -6.67 0.19 7.02
C LEU A 98 -7.85 0.12 6.06
N SER A 99 -8.58 1.21 5.90
CA SER A 99 -9.59 1.33 4.85
C SER A 99 -9.75 2.78 4.42
N TRP A 100 -9.56 3.03 3.12
CA TRP A 100 -9.85 4.33 2.53
C TRP A 100 -11.36 4.52 2.41
N SER A 101 -11.84 5.73 2.70
CA SER A 101 -13.19 6.13 2.35
C SER A 101 -13.41 6.05 0.84
N PRO A 102 -14.65 5.80 0.34
CA PRO A 102 -14.94 5.79 -1.10
C PRO A 102 -14.56 7.09 -1.83
N SER A 103 -14.62 8.23 -1.14
CA SER A 103 -14.17 9.53 -1.65
C SER A 103 -12.64 9.70 -1.71
N GLY A 104 -11.87 8.77 -1.14
CA GLY A 104 -10.41 8.84 -1.03
C GLY A 104 -9.87 9.92 -0.07
N THR A 105 -10.73 10.63 0.65
CA THR A 105 -10.35 11.76 1.50
C THR A 105 -10.03 11.36 2.93
N HIS A 106 -10.54 10.23 3.41
CA HIS A 106 -10.33 9.74 4.76
C HIS A 106 -9.73 8.34 4.75
N LEU A 107 -8.93 8.04 5.78
CA LEU A 107 -8.37 6.73 6.05
C LEU A 107 -8.75 6.32 7.47
N ALA A 108 -9.49 5.22 7.60
CA ALA A 108 -9.75 4.58 8.88
C ALA A 108 -8.66 3.54 9.15
N GLY A 109 -8.25 3.42 10.41
CA GLY A 109 -7.32 2.40 10.86
C GLY A 109 -7.80 1.74 12.14
N SER A 110 -7.53 0.45 12.29
CA SER A 110 -7.79 -0.28 13.53
C SER A 110 -6.48 -0.77 14.13
N THR A 111 -6.39 -0.70 15.46
CA THR A 111 -5.21 -1.13 16.22
C THR A 111 -5.59 -2.21 17.21
N LEU A 112 -4.60 -2.97 17.68
CA LEU A 112 -4.82 -3.96 18.73
C LEU A 112 -4.79 -3.21 20.08
N GLY A 113 -5.96 -2.82 20.60
CA GLY A 113 -6.03 -2.25 21.95
C GLY A 113 -5.52 -3.26 22.98
N ALA A 114 -4.55 -2.86 23.81
CA ALA A 114 -4.29 -3.55 25.07
C ALA A 114 -5.36 -3.05 26.06
N TRP A 115 -6.17 -3.97 26.58
CA TRP A 115 -7.09 -3.71 27.68
C TRP A 115 -6.35 -3.75 29.01
#